data_AF-M8A9F0-F1
#
_entry.id   AF-M8A9F0-F1
#
_cell.length_a   1.000
_cell.length_b   1.000
_cell.length_c   1.000
_cell.angle_alpha   90.00
_cell.angle_beta   90.00
_cell.angle_gamma   90.00
#
_symmetry.space_group_name_H-M   'P 1'
#
loop_
_entity.id
_entity.type
_entity.pdbx_description
1 polymer ?
#
loop_
_entity_poly.entity_id
_entity_poly.type
_entity_poly.pdbx_seq_one_letter_code
_entity_poly.pdbx_strand_id
1 'polypeptide(L)'
;MGEKVVFDKNGGFLLHKCVVALSNLLLLIPHVPLVFVATSISAVESTGKWVEKLLKPSKLRAIQEEDGTTVAVAVAASDQKNAHLMQLDGAAESLSLFKADVLDRAALAAAVEGCQGVFHVASPVPADKTVDPEASTHLSIHLSEIMVPAVKGTLNILEVCSSLKVQKVVVVSSTAAVHSNPNWPQGKPKDESCWSDRKICMEKEAWYSLAKTVAEEAAWEYAEKNELNVVTLCPCIVFGPQLQPVVNTTSELLIYVIKGGPNVLNDTPLQIVDVRDVADALLLIYEKPESSGRYICAPNYISTKALLELLKKTYPDYNYVKCKADAHQNSPVTPISSAKLSNLGWNPRALEETLLDSIEYYRKMGILQDVEGQTYRLPYIFRHYQAAEEADDKRLESEAAHCLP
;
A
#
# COMPACT_ATOMS: atom_id res chain seq x y z
N MET A 1 -35.41 -13.33 11.52
CA MET A 1 -35.57 -12.05 12.24
C MET A 1 -34.52 -11.12 11.66
N GLY A 2 -34.95 -10.12 10.89
CA GLY A 2 -34.04 -9.21 10.20
C GLY A 2 -33.56 -8.13 11.15
N GLU A 3 -32.25 -8.07 11.37
CA GLU A 3 -31.63 -6.91 12.00
C GLU A 3 -31.66 -5.74 11.02
N LYS A 4 -32.36 -4.68 11.43
CA LYS A 4 -32.33 -3.38 10.76
C LYS A 4 -30.94 -2.78 10.97
N VAL A 5 -30.13 -2.81 9.93
CA VAL A 5 -28.89 -2.00 9.85
C VAL A 5 -29.31 -0.53 9.76
N VAL A 6 -28.82 0.28 10.68
CA VAL A 6 -29.06 1.73 10.74
C VAL A 6 -28.25 2.39 9.63
N PHE A 7 -28.92 3.09 8.72
CA PHE A 7 -28.30 3.86 7.64
C PHE A 7 -27.77 5.19 8.18
N ASP A 8 -26.46 5.45 8.03
CA ASP A 8 -25.89 6.79 8.19
C ASP A 8 -25.93 7.52 6.84
N LYS A 9 -26.30 8.80 6.86
CA LYS A 9 -26.63 9.65 5.69
C LYS A 9 -25.43 10.46 5.18
N ASN A 10 -24.24 10.25 5.71
CA ASN A 10 -23.07 11.08 5.44
C ASN A 10 -22.09 10.33 4.52
N GLY A 11 -21.65 10.95 3.41
CA GLY A 11 -20.82 10.38 2.34
C GLY A 11 -19.45 9.75 2.71
N GLY A 12 -19.15 9.52 3.99
CA GLY A 12 -17.95 8.83 4.46
C GLY A 12 -17.84 7.36 4.01
N PHE A 13 -18.97 6.68 3.73
CA PHE A 13 -18.96 5.28 3.28
C PHE A 13 -18.41 5.11 1.85
N LEU A 14 -18.73 6.03 0.94
CA LEU A 14 -18.18 6.01 -0.42
C LEU A 14 -16.69 6.36 -0.41
N LEU A 15 -16.30 7.38 0.35
CA LEU A 15 -14.89 7.74 0.50
C LEU A 15 -14.10 6.56 1.07
N HIS A 16 -14.61 5.89 2.10
CA HIS A 16 -14.01 4.67 2.63
C HIS A 16 -13.90 3.57 1.58
N LYS A 17 -14.97 3.26 0.84
CA LYS A 17 -14.93 2.25 -0.23
C LYS A 17 -13.98 2.61 -1.37
N CYS A 18 -13.93 3.87 -1.77
CA CYS A 18 -12.96 4.35 -2.74
C CYS A 18 -11.56 4.19 -2.18
N VAL A 19 -11.28 4.63 -0.95
CA VAL A 19 -9.99 4.46 -0.30
C VAL A 19 -9.67 2.98 -0.07
N VAL A 20 -10.62 2.07 0.14
CA VAL A 20 -10.40 0.61 0.18
C VAL A 20 -10.10 0.06 -1.21
N ALA A 21 -10.84 0.46 -2.24
CA ALA A 21 -10.58 0.05 -3.62
C ALA A 21 -9.20 0.51 -4.08
N LEU A 22 -8.80 1.69 -3.61
CA LEU A 22 -7.52 2.29 -3.89
C LEU A 22 -6.42 1.79 -2.98
N SER A 23 -6.74 1.40 -1.76
CA SER A 23 -5.81 0.69 -0.89
C SER A 23 -5.57 -0.72 -1.40
N ASN A 24 -6.51 -1.29 -2.15
CA ASN A 24 -6.23 -2.49 -2.92
C ASN A 24 -5.38 -2.20 -4.18
N LEU A 25 -5.38 -0.95 -4.69
CA LEU A 25 -4.51 -0.46 -5.77
C LEU A 25 -3.16 0.10 -5.27
N LEU A 26 -3.00 0.42 -3.97
CA LEU A 26 -1.70 0.63 -3.29
C LEU A 26 -0.78 -0.56 -3.44
N LEU A 27 -1.43 -1.69 -3.65
CA LEU A 27 -0.80 -2.97 -3.72
C LEU A 27 -0.57 -3.19 -5.20
N LEU A 28 0.63 -2.81 -5.60
CA LEU A 28 1.49 -3.70 -6.36
C LEU A 28 0.83 -4.45 -7.55
N ILE A 29 0.01 -3.83 -8.39
CA ILE A 29 -0.38 -4.50 -9.64
C ILE A 29 0.65 -4.13 -10.70
N PRO A 30 1.47 -5.09 -11.20
CA PRO A 30 2.33 -4.81 -12.33
C PRO A 30 1.47 -4.38 -13.52
N HIS A 31 1.80 -3.23 -14.13
CA HIS A 31 1.12 -2.66 -15.31
C HIS A 31 -0.26 -2.01 -15.10
N VAL A 32 -0.65 -1.63 -13.88
CA VAL A 32 -1.76 -0.68 -13.65
C VAL A 32 -1.18 0.65 -13.20
N PRO A 33 -1.16 1.70 -14.05
CA PRO A 33 -0.66 2.98 -13.63
C PRO A 33 -1.76 3.73 -12.85
N LEU A 34 -1.42 4.00 -11.59
CA LEU A 34 -1.59 5.26 -10.89
C LEU A 34 -3.03 5.68 -10.60
N VAL A 35 -3.36 5.74 -9.30
CA VAL A 35 -4.62 6.30 -8.84
C VAL A 35 -4.45 7.27 -7.68
N PHE A 36 -5.08 8.45 -7.77
CA PHE A 36 -5.16 9.45 -6.70
C PHE A 36 -6.63 9.69 -6.37
N VAL A 37 -6.94 9.85 -5.09
CA VAL A 37 -8.23 10.43 -4.68
C VAL A 37 -8.03 11.87 -4.32
N ALA A 38 -8.79 12.73 -4.94
CA ALA A 38 -8.97 14.09 -4.51
C ALA A 38 -10.41 14.23 -3.99
N THR A 39 -10.58 14.72 -2.77
CA THR A 39 -11.90 14.86 -2.13
C THR A 39 -12.29 16.32 -2.02
N SER A 40 -13.50 16.67 -2.39
CA SER A 40 -14.14 17.90 -1.92
C SER A 40 -15.08 17.54 -0.75
N ILE A 41 -14.81 18.11 0.43
CA ILE A 41 -15.72 18.04 1.57
C ILE A 41 -16.29 19.44 1.78
N SER A 42 -17.59 19.65 1.58
CA SER A 42 -18.20 20.91 2.00
C SER A 42 -18.16 20.98 3.53
N ALA A 43 -17.27 21.79 4.11
CA ALA A 43 -17.20 21.94 5.55
C ALA A 43 -18.47 22.65 6.05
N VAL A 44 -19.22 22.00 6.95
CA VAL A 44 -20.20 22.68 7.80
C VAL A 44 -19.43 23.37 8.92
N GLU A 45 -19.29 24.68 8.82
CA GLU A 45 -18.82 25.52 9.91
C GLU A 45 -19.92 25.61 10.99
N SER A 46 -19.96 24.64 11.90
CA SER A 46 -20.76 24.74 13.12
C SER A 46 -20.02 25.64 14.11
N THR A 47 -20.12 26.96 13.89
CA THR A 47 -19.91 27.94 14.95
C THR A 47 -20.92 27.72 16.08
N GLY A 48 -20.47 28.02 17.29
CA GLY A 48 -21.14 27.72 18.54
C GLY A 48 -22.56 28.29 18.69
N LYS A 49 -23.22 27.77 19.72
CA LYS A 49 -24.58 28.10 20.14
C LYS A 49 -24.87 29.62 20.24
N TRP A 50 -26.11 29.97 19.84
CA TRP A 50 -26.89 31.20 20.09
C TRP A 50 -26.58 32.39 19.17
N VAL A 51 -27.56 33.07 18.53
CA VAL A 51 -28.72 33.75 19.12
C VAL A 51 -29.91 33.87 18.15
N GLU A 52 -31.13 33.67 18.67
CA GLU A 52 -32.42 33.98 18.04
C GLU A 52 -32.62 35.47 17.71
N LYS A 53 -33.48 35.72 16.70
CA LYS A 53 -34.07 37.01 16.22
C LYS A 53 -33.31 37.71 15.09
N LEU A 54 -33.90 37.70 13.88
CA LEU A 54 -34.75 38.81 13.42
C LEU A 54 -35.50 38.50 12.10
N LEU A 55 -36.82 38.33 12.23
CA LEU A 55 -37.92 38.90 11.43
C LEU A 55 -37.84 39.00 9.88
N LYS A 56 -38.67 38.16 9.24
CA LYS A 56 -39.56 38.39 8.07
C LYS A 56 -38.98 38.55 6.64
N PRO A 57 -39.79 38.19 5.60
CA PRO A 57 -39.31 37.44 4.44
C PRO A 57 -39.31 38.26 3.15
N SER A 58 -38.21 38.23 2.40
CA SER A 58 -38.27 38.42 0.95
C SER A 58 -36.90 38.24 0.31
N LYS A 59 -36.86 37.34 -0.69
CA LYS A 59 -35.80 37.11 -1.67
C LYS A 59 -34.46 36.62 -1.11
N LEU A 60 -34.26 35.31 -1.17
CA LEU A 60 -32.97 34.68 -1.46
C LEU A 60 -33.25 33.34 -2.15
N ARG A 61 -32.52 33.08 -3.24
CA ARG A 61 -32.52 31.80 -3.96
C ARG A 61 -32.25 30.68 -2.96
N ALA A 62 -32.98 29.57 -3.06
CA ALA A 62 -32.64 28.35 -2.36
C ALA A 62 -31.21 27.95 -2.75
N ILE A 63 -30.26 28.14 -1.83
CA ILE A 63 -29.03 27.37 -1.81
C ILE A 63 -29.47 26.06 -1.14
N GLN A 64 -29.58 24.98 -1.90
CA GLN A 64 -29.68 23.65 -1.31
C GLN A 64 -28.33 23.36 -0.66
N GLU A 65 -28.35 23.14 0.65
CA GLU A 65 -27.26 22.49 1.37
C GLU A 65 -27.14 21.06 0.81
N GLU A 66 -26.04 20.77 0.11
CA GLU A 66 -25.70 19.41 -0.32
C GLU A 66 -24.60 18.87 0.60
N ASP A 67 -25.02 18.11 1.61
CA ASP A 67 -24.16 17.23 2.40
C ASP A 67 -23.69 16.07 1.50
N GLY A 68 -22.42 16.10 1.06
CA GLY A 68 -21.85 15.04 0.24
C GLY A 68 -20.32 15.13 0.11
N THR A 69 -19.64 13.99 0.19
CA THR A 69 -18.23 13.88 -0.17
C THR A 69 -18.15 13.47 -1.64
N THR A 70 -17.64 14.37 -2.49
CA THR A 70 -17.33 14.02 -3.88
C THR A 70 -15.89 13.56 -3.97
N VAL A 71 -15.69 12.45 -4.68
CA VAL A 71 -14.40 11.79 -4.87
C VAL A 71 -14.02 11.90 -6.35
N ALA A 72 -12.95 12.62 -6.64
CA ALA A 72 -12.29 12.61 -7.93
C ALA A 72 -11.18 11.56 -7.91
N VAL A 73 -11.17 10.66 -8.90
CA VAL A 73 -10.22 9.57 -9.02
C VAL A 73 -9.49 9.65 -10.34
N ALA A 74 -8.19 9.90 -10.29
CA ALA A 74 -7.36 10.04 -11.48
C ALA A 74 -6.71 8.70 -11.85
N VAL A 75 -7.03 8.10 -12.99
CA VAL A 75 -6.57 6.76 -13.45
C VAL A 75 -5.82 6.86 -14.78
N ALA A 76 -4.76 6.07 -15.01
CA ALA A 76 -4.00 6.18 -16.26
C ALA A 76 -4.57 5.38 -17.44
N ALA A 77 -5.41 4.37 -17.20
CA ALA A 77 -5.88 3.40 -18.20
C ALA A 77 -7.41 3.40 -18.39
N SER A 78 -7.87 2.75 -19.46
CA SER A 78 -9.26 2.70 -19.95
C SER A 78 -10.28 2.22 -18.91
N ASP A 79 -11.55 2.56 -19.19
CA ASP A 79 -12.72 2.31 -18.33
C ASP A 79 -12.84 0.86 -17.83
N GLN A 80 -12.39 -0.14 -18.61
CA GLN A 80 -12.61 -1.55 -18.27
C GLN A 80 -11.84 -2.04 -17.04
N LYS A 81 -10.61 -1.56 -16.80
CA LYS A 81 -9.84 -1.92 -15.58
C LYS A 81 -10.41 -1.25 -14.33
N ASN A 82 -11.06 -0.09 -14.52
CA ASN A 82 -11.58 0.75 -13.45
C ASN A 82 -13.09 0.57 -13.23
N ALA A 83 -13.74 -0.30 -14.01
CA ALA A 83 -15.18 -0.54 -13.95
C ALA A 83 -15.69 -0.94 -12.56
N HIS A 84 -14.84 -1.61 -11.77
CA HIS A 84 -15.14 -1.98 -10.39
C HIS A 84 -15.36 -0.76 -9.47
N LEU A 85 -14.74 0.39 -9.76
CA LEU A 85 -14.93 1.62 -9.00
C LEU A 85 -16.33 2.22 -9.21
N MET A 86 -16.84 2.15 -10.45
CA MET A 86 -18.19 2.62 -10.78
C MET A 86 -19.30 1.68 -10.27
N GLN A 87 -18.94 0.50 -9.77
CA GLN A 87 -19.86 -0.46 -9.13
C GLN A 87 -19.99 -0.24 -7.62
N LEU A 88 -19.25 0.71 -7.04
CA LEU A 88 -19.38 1.05 -5.63
C LEU A 88 -20.70 1.79 -5.37
N ASP A 89 -21.35 1.48 -4.25
CA ASP A 89 -22.56 2.19 -3.83
C ASP A 89 -22.31 3.70 -3.71
N GLY A 90 -23.06 4.51 -4.46
CA GLY A 90 -22.93 5.98 -4.49
C GLY A 90 -21.90 6.50 -5.51
N ALA A 91 -21.23 5.63 -6.28
CA ALA A 91 -20.26 6.06 -7.27
C ALA A 91 -20.88 6.88 -8.40
N ALA A 92 -22.09 6.55 -8.85
CA ALA A 92 -22.73 7.27 -9.96
C ALA A 92 -22.99 8.75 -9.65
N GLU A 93 -23.22 9.07 -8.37
CA GLU A 93 -23.54 10.42 -7.89
C GLU A 93 -22.32 11.19 -7.39
N SER A 94 -21.28 10.49 -6.94
CA SER A 94 -20.21 11.11 -6.14
C SER A 94 -18.80 10.66 -6.51
N LEU A 95 -18.62 9.83 -7.54
CA LEU A 95 -17.32 9.44 -8.09
C LEU A 95 -17.13 9.99 -9.50
N SER A 96 -16.05 10.74 -9.71
CA SER A 96 -15.61 11.20 -11.04
C SER A 96 -14.29 10.54 -11.42
N LEU A 97 -14.24 9.86 -12.56
CA LEU A 97 -13.00 9.28 -13.10
C LEU A 97 -12.33 10.25 -14.07
N PHE A 98 -11.06 10.58 -13.79
CA PHE A 98 -10.22 11.41 -14.65
C PHE A 98 -9.12 10.55 -15.26
N LYS A 99 -8.85 10.72 -16.55
CA LYS A 99 -7.68 10.08 -17.15
C LYS A 99 -6.42 10.91 -16.84
N ALA A 100 -5.48 10.37 -16.08
CA ALA A 100 -4.22 11.06 -15.78
C ALA A 100 -3.04 10.10 -15.57
N ASP A 101 -1.85 10.53 -16.00
CA ASP A 101 -0.57 9.92 -15.66
C ASP A 101 0.16 10.82 -14.65
N VAL A 102 0.92 10.25 -13.71
CA VAL A 102 1.65 11.04 -12.70
C VAL A 102 2.71 11.94 -13.28
N LEU A 103 3.17 11.65 -14.49
CA LEU A 103 4.13 12.47 -15.20
C LEU A 103 3.45 13.60 -15.99
N ASP A 104 2.11 13.57 -16.11
CA ASP A 104 1.29 14.60 -16.75
C ASP A 104 0.67 15.54 -15.71
N ARG A 105 1.39 16.63 -15.40
CA ARG A 105 0.93 17.65 -14.45
C ARG A 105 -0.38 18.32 -14.84
N ALA A 106 -0.69 18.47 -16.12
CA ALA A 106 -1.92 19.13 -16.56
C ALA A 106 -3.13 18.22 -16.28
N ALA A 107 -3.00 16.92 -16.56
CA ALA A 107 -4.03 15.95 -16.22
C ALA A 107 -4.23 15.80 -14.71
N LEU A 108 -3.14 15.82 -13.93
CA LEU A 108 -3.22 15.85 -12.46
C LEU A 108 -3.93 17.10 -11.95
N ALA A 109 -3.60 18.29 -12.48
CA ALA A 109 -4.25 19.54 -12.09
C ALA A 109 -5.76 19.51 -12.35
N ALA A 110 -6.20 18.99 -13.50
CA ALA A 110 -7.60 18.84 -13.81
C ALA A 110 -8.35 17.92 -12.83
N ALA A 111 -7.68 16.87 -12.32
CA ALA A 111 -8.28 15.96 -11.34
C ALA A 111 -8.29 16.52 -9.90
N VAL A 112 -7.35 17.41 -9.56
CA VAL A 112 -7.22 18.01 -8.22
C VAL A 112 -8.04 19.29 -8.07
N GLU A 113 -8.45 19.92 -9.18
CA GLU A 113 -9.18 21.17 -9.14
C GLU A 113 -10.47 21.08 -8.30
N GLY A 114 -10.64 22.02 -7.37
CA GLY A 114 -11.77 22.05 -6.43
C GLY A 114 -11.64 21.12 -5.21
N CYS A 115 -10.58 20.31 -5.12
CA CYS A 115 -10.40 19.38 -4.02
C CYS A 115 -9.71 20.01 -2.81
N GLN A 116 -10.15 19.62 -1.62
CA GLN A 116 -9.58 20.08 -0.34
C GLN A 116 -8.50 19.15 0.20
N GLY A 117 -8.62 17.87 -0.15
CA GLY A 117 -7.70 16.82 0.26
C GLY A 117 -7.25 15.99 -0.92
N VAL A 118 -6.01 15.51 -0.87
CA VAL A 118 -5.48 14.58 -1.87
C VAL A 118 -4.80 13.39 -1.20
N PHE A 119 -5.16 12.19 -1.63
CA PHE A 119 -4.48 10.94 -1.31
C PHE A 119 -3.60 10.53 -2.48
N HIS A 120 -2.29 10.68 -2.32
CA HIS A 120 -1.29 10.17 -3.25
C HIS A 120 -0.95 8.72 -2.92
N VAL A 121 -1.65 7.84 -3.62
CA VAL A 121 -1.59 6.38 -3.48
C VAL A 121 -0.71 5.76 -4.58
N ALA A 122 -0.49 6.51 -5.66
CA ALA A 122 0.08 6.03 -6.89
C ALA A 122 1.59 5.79 -6.80
N SER A 123 2.05 4.56 -7.02
CA SER A 123 3.48 4.28 -7.09
C SER A 123 3.74 3.07 -7.98
N PRO A 124 4.72 3.13 -8.90
CA PRO A 124 5.07 1.99 -9.72
C PRO A 124 5.64 0.87 -8.84
N VAL A 125 5.37 -0.37 -9.25
CA VAL A 125 5.92 -1.56 -8.62
C VAL A 125 6.60 -2.40 -9.70
N PRO A 126 7.83 -2.88 -9.46
CA PRO A 126 8.52 -3.72 -10.42
C PRO A 126 7.65 -4.90 -10.84
N ALA A 127 7.40 -5.01 -12.14
CA ALA A 127 6.84 -6.23 -12.71
C ALA A 127 7.91 -7.32 -12.76
N ASP A 128 7.50 -8.58 -12.58
CA ASP A 128 8.31 -9.75 -12.91
C ASP A 128 8.47 -9.81 -14.45
N LYS A 129 9.37 -8.98 -14.99
CA LYS A 129 9.86 -9.19 -16.36
C LYS A 129 10.83 -10.35 -16.31
N THR A 130 10.67 -11.30 -17.23
CA THR A 130 11.71 -12.27 -17.56
C THR A 130 12.90 -11.51 -18.12
N VAL A 131 13.83 -11.10 -17.26
CA VAL A 131 15.04 -10.42 -17.69
C VAL A 131 16.01 -11.50 -18.16
N ASP A 132 16.46 -11.35 -19.41
CA ASP A 132 17.56 -12.09 -20.00
C ASP A 132 18.82 -11.93 -19.11
N PRO A 133 19.46 -13.00 -18.63
CA PRO A 133 20.60 -12.94 -17.72
C PRO A 133 21.78 -12.09 -18.20
N GLU A 134 21.89 -11.83 -19.51
CA GLU A 134 22.97 -11.02 -20.09
C GLU A 134 22.69 -9.50 -20.11
N ALA A 135 21.52 -9.07 -19.63
CA ALA A 135 21.13 -7.68 -19.59
C ALA A 135 21.90 -6.90 -18.51
N SER A 136 23.04 -6.32 -18.89
CA SER A 136 23.73 -5.21 -18.20
C SER A 136 22.87 -3.93 -18.00
N THR A 137 21.54 -4.04 -18.15
CA THR A 137 20.52 -2.99 -18.10
C THR A 137 19.56 -3.10 -16.91
N HIS A 138 19.84 -3.93 -15.90
CA HIS A 138 19.04 -4.00 -14.67
C HIS A 138 18.88 -2.62 -13.99
N LEU A 139 19.98 -1.88 -13.81
CA LEU A 139 19.96 -0.57 -13.16
C LEU A 139 19.13 0.47 -13.94
N SER A 140 19.26 0.51 -15.27
CA SER A 140 18.55 1.49 -16.12
C SER A 140 17.05 1.23 -16.17
N ILE A 141 16.63 -0.04 -16.14
CA ILE A 141 15.21 -0.42 -16.06
C ILE A 141 14.63 -0.05 -14.70
N HIS A 142 15.31 -0.38 -13.59
CA HIS A 142 14.83 -0.02 -12.26
C HIS A 142 14.77 1.51 -12.05
N LEU A 143 15.74 2.24 -12.60
CA LEU A 143 15.76 3.71 -12.55
C LEU A 143 14.58 4.31 -13.34
N SER A 144 14.33 3.84 -14.57
CA SER A 144 13.29 4.40 -15.43
C SER A 144 11.87 3.95 -15.07
N GLU A 145 11.68 2.71 -14.64
CA GLU A 145 10.35 2.12 -14.39
C GLU A 145 9.87 2.28 -12.94
N ILE A 146 10.78 2.46 -11.97
CA ILE A 146 10.42 2.53 -10.54
C ILE A 146 10.80 3.87 -9.94
N MET A 147 12.08 4.24 -9.99
CA MET A 147 12.58 5.44 -9.32
C MET A 147 11.97 6.72 -9.91
N VAL A 148 12.08 6.91 -11.24
CA VAL A 148 11.61 8.14 -11.89
C VAL A 148 10.11 8.37 -11.68
N PRO A 149 9.21 7.41 -11.92
CA PRO A 149 7.79 7.66 -11.73
C PRO A 149 7.41 7.80 -10.25
N ALA A 150 8.07 7.10 -9.33
CA ALA A 150 7.84 7.26 -7.90
C ALA A 150 8.21 8.67 -7.41
N VAL A 151 9.42 9.14 -7.70
CA VAL A 151 9.90 10.45 -7.21
C VAL A 151 9.24 11.59 -7.97
N LYS A 152 9.30 11.57 -9.30
CA LYS A 152 8.76 12.65 -10.14
C LYS A 152 7.24 12.74 -10.05
N GLY A 153 6.55 11.59 -9.97
CA GLY A 153 5.11 11.57 -9.79
C GLY A 153 4.68 12.17 -8.44
N THR A 154 5.44 11.88 -7.38
CA THR A 154 5.24 12.49 -6.05
C THR A 154 5.46 14.00 -6.07
N LEU A 155 6.55 14.48 -6.67
CA LEU A 155 6.79 15.93 -6.78
C LEU A 155 5.72 16.63 -7.62
N ASN A 156 5.32 16.03 -8.74
CA ASN A 156 4.28 16.58 -9.61
C ASN A 156 2.95 16.77 -8.88
N ILE A 157 2.49 15.79 -8.09
CA ILE A 157 1.23 15.95 -7.35
C ILE A 157 1.36 17.02 -6.25
N LEU A 158 2.50 17.10 -5.56
CA LEU A 158 2.70 18.10 -4.51
C LEU A 158 2.76 19.52 -5.09
N GLU A 159 3.39 19.69 -6.25
CA GLU A 159 3.38 20.94 -7.03
C GLU A 159 1.96 21.35 -7.42
N VAL A 160 1.17 20.41 -7.95
CA VAL A 160 -0.24 20.65 -8.30
C VAL A 160 -1.04 21.05 -7.05
N CYS A 161 -0.95 20.28 -5.98
CA CYS A 161 -1.64 20.54 -4.71
C CYS A 161 -1.28 21.92 -4.12
N SER A 162 -0.01 22.30 -4.16
CA SER A 162 0.46 23.62 -3.73
C SER A 162 -0.15 24.73 -4.59
N SER A 163 -0.12 24.59 -5.92
CA SER A 163 -0.67 25.58 -6.84
C SER A 163 -2.19 25.77 -6.70
N LEU A 164 -2.90 24.70 -6.35
CA LEU A 164 -4.35 24.68 -6.15
C LEU A 164 -4.77 24.88 -4.68
N LYS A 165 -3.81 25.10 -3.78
CA LYS A 165 -4.04 25.34 -2.34
C LYS A 165 -4.83 24.24 -1.64
N VAL A 166 -4.51 22.99 -1.97
CA VAL A 166 -5.03 21.80 -1.26
C VAL A 166 -4.64 21.90 0.22
N GLN A 167 -5.60 21.60 1.11
CA GLN A 167 -5.44 21.82 2.55
C GLN A 167 -4.60 20.75 3.23
N LYS A 168 -4.66 19.51 2.75
CA LYS A 168 -3.87 18.39 3.27
C LYS A 168 -3.63 17.35 2.17
N VAL A 169 -2.39 16.89 2.05
CA VAL A 169 -2.00 15.79 1.16
C VAL A 169 -1.54 14.59 1.99
N VAL A 170 -2.17 13.45 1.80
CA VAL A 170 -1.76 12.17 2.39
C VAL A 170 -0.98 11.39 1.35
N VAL A 171 0.31 11.15 1.59
CA VAL A 171 1.18 10.39 0.69
C VAL A 171 1.40 8.98 1.21
N VAL A 172 1.17 7.98 0.37
CA VAL A 172 1.39 6.58 0.76
C VAL A 172 2.80 6.12 0.38
N SER A 173 3.63 6.06 1.43
CA SER A 173 4.96 5.47 1.40
C SER A 173 4.86 3.96 1.63
N SER A 174 5.78 3.37 2.39
CA SER A 174 5.81 1.95 2.77
C SER A 174 6.76 1.75 3.95
N THR A 175 6.59 0.68 4.73
CA THR A 175 7.62 0.24 5.67
C THR A 175 8.96 -0.12 4.99
N ALA A 176 8.99 -0.25 3.66
CA ALA A 176 10.22 -0.33 2.88
C ALA A 176 11.11 0.92 3.04
N ALA A 177 10.53 2.09 3.32
CA ALA A 177 11.23 3.33 3.68
C ALA A 177 11.66 3.40 5.16
N VAL A 178 11.44 2.32 5.93
CA VAL A 178 11.70 2.24 7.38
C VAL A 178 12.67 1.10 7.73
N HIS A 179 12.53 -0.08 7.09
CA HIS A 179 13.20 -1.31 7.52
C HIS A 179 14.73 -1.31 7.42
N SER A 180 15.30 -0.76 6.35
CA SER A 180 16.69 -0.99 5.95
C SER A 180 17.65 -0.03 6.64
N ASN A 181 17.69 -0.03 7.97
CA ASN A 181 18.58 0.83 8.75
C ASN A 181 19.56 0.00 9.59
N PRO A 182 20.84 -0.14 9.16
CA PRO A 182 21.84 -0.90 9.90
C PRO A 182 22.30 -0.19 11.18
N ASN A 183 22.07 1.12 11.29
CA ASN A 183 22.48 1.94 12.43
C ASN A 183 21.36 2.09 13.48
N TRP A 184 20.23 1.41 13.30
CA TRP A 184 19.13 1.48 14.25
C TRP A 184 19.49 0.79 15.57
N PRO A 185 19.22 1.39 16.73
CA PRO A 185 19.57 0.79 18.02
C PRO A 185 18.95 -0.60 18.21
N GLN A 186 19.80 -1.57 18.59
CA GLN A 186 19.36 -2.93 18.88
C GLN A 186 18.33 -2.93 20.03
N GLY A 187 17.27 -3.73 19.88
CA GLY A 187 16.23 -3.88 20.90
C GLY A 187 15.22 -2.73 20.98
N LYS A 188 15.42 -1.62 20.26
CA LYS A 188 14.43 -0.55 20.13
C LYS A 188 13.48 -0.86 18.96
N PRO A 189 12.15 -0.94 19.15
CA PRO A 189 11.23 -1.00 18.03
C PRO A 189 11.45 0.18 17.07
N LYS A 190 11.51 -0.09 15.76
CA LYS A 190 11.52 0.96 14.75
C LYS A 190 10.21 1.75 14.84
N ASP A 191 10.33 3.07 14.89
CA ASP A 191 9.22 4.01 14.92
C ASP A 191 9.32 4.95 13.71
N GLU A 192 8.44 5.95 13.64
CA GLU A 192 8.37 6.92 12.54
C GLU A 192 9.67 7.73 12.32
N SER A 193 10.60 7.74 13.29
CA SER A 193 11.91 8.39 13.14
C SER A 193 12.93 7.53 12.37
N CYS A 194 12.64 6.25 12.14
CA CYS A 194 13.52 5.35 11.40
C CYS A 194 13.36 5.51 9.89
N TRP A 195 14.48 5.71 9.20
CA TRP A 195 14.56 5.76 7.74
C TRP A 195 15.42 4.62 7.21
N SER A 196 15.03 4.06 6.07
CA SER A 196 15.87 3.13 5.32
C SER A 196 17.09 3.86 4.75
N ASP A 197 18.26 3.24 4.85
CA ASP A 197 19.50 3.77 4.31
C ASP A 197 19.55 3.53 2.79
N ARG A 198 19.70 4.63 2.03
CA ARG A 198 19.74 4.60 0.56
C ARG A 198 20.91 3.78 0.03
N LYS A 199 22.08 3.86 0.66
CA LYS A 199 23.29 3.14 0.26
C LYS A 199 23.09 1.64 0.43
N ILE A 200 22.53 1.23 1.57
CA ILE A 200 22.18 -0.18 1.82
C ILE A 200 21.12 -0.68 0.84
N CYS A 201 20.11 0.14 0.53
CA CYS A 201 19.11 -0.25 -0.46
C CYS A 201 19.72 -0.43 -1.85
N MET A 202 20.67 0.42 -2.26
CA MET A 202 21.41 0.25 -3.52
C MET A 202 22.31 -0.98 -3.50
N GLU A 203 23.11 -1.18 -2.45
CA GLU A 203 24.03 -2.32 -2.32
C GLU A 203 23.31 -3.68 -2.34
N LYS A 204 22.09 -3.74 -1.79
CA LYS A 204 21.25 -4.94 -1.78
C LYS A 204 20.31 -5.04 -2.99
N GLU A 205 20.42 -4.12 -3.95
CA GLU A 205 19.52 -4.03 -5.10
C GLU A 205 18.03 -3.99 -4.70
N ALA A 206 17.73 -3.43 -3.52
CA ALA A 206 16.39 -3.24 -2.99
C ALA A 206 15.73 -2.00 -3.61
N TRP A 207 15.56 -2.01 -4.94
CA TRP A 207 15.14 -0.86 -5.74
C TRP A 207 13.79 -0.28 -5.33
N TYR A 208 12.84 -1.12 -4.93
CA TYR A 208 11.55 -0.65 -4.42
C TYR A 208 11.71 0.12 -3.09
N SER A 209 12.51 -0.42 -2.15
CA SER A 209 12.81 0.24 -0.89
C SER A 209 13.53 1.57 -1.11
N LEU A 210 14.48 1.61 -2.05
CA LEU A 210 15.14 2.84 -2.45
C LEU A 210 14.14 3.86 -3.02
N ALA A 211 13.28 3.44 -3.95
CA ALA A 211 12.30 4.32 -4.58
C ALA A 211 11.30 4.90 -3.59
N LYS A 212 10.77 4.09 -2.68
CA LYS A 212 9.87 4.55 -1.62
C LYS A 212 10.58 5.49 -0.64
N THR A 213 11.82 5.19 -0.27
CA THR A 213 12.62 6.07 0.60
C THR A 213 12.83 7.44 -0.04
N VAL A 214 13.35 7.48 -1.27
CA VAL A 214 13.69 8.74 -1.96
C VAL A 214 12.43 9.53 -2.32
N ALA A 215 11.32 8.88 -2.69
CA ALA A 215 10.06 9.57 -2.96
C ALA A 215 9.46 10.18 -1.68
N GLU A 216 9.55 9.49 -0.55
CA GLU A 216 9.08 10.02 0.74
C GLU A 216 9.97 11.17 1.24
N GLU A 217 11.30 11.03 1.17
CA GLU A 217 12.25 12.13 1.46
C GLU A 217 11.94 13.38 0.61
N ALA A 218 11.78 13.20 -0.71
CA ALA A 218 11.45 14.30 -1.62
C ALA A 218 10.09 14.95 -1.29
N ALA A 219 9.12 14.17 -0.82
CA ALA A 219 7.83 14.70 -0.38
C ALA A 219 7.98 15.60 0.85
N TRP A 220 8.78 15.16 1.85
CA TRP A 220 9.06 15.95 3.06
C TRP A 220 9.86 17.22 2.75
N GLU A 221 10.92 17.12 1.95
CA GLU A 221 11.70 18.29 1.51
C GLU A 221 10.83 19.31 0.79
N TYR A 222 9.94 18.85 -0.09
CA TYR A 222 9.00 19.74 -0.78
C TYR A 222 8.00 20.37 0.19
N ALA A 223 7.41 19.57 1.10
CA ALA A 223 6.42 20.01 2.07
C ALA A 223 6.97 21.12 2.98
N GLU A 224 8.16 20.91 3.54
CA GLU A 224 8.84 21.88 4.41
C GLU A 224 9.16 23.17 3.66
N LYS A 225 9.66 23.07 2.43
CA LYS A 225 10.04 24.24 1.64
C LYS A 225 8.85 25.10 1.18
N ASN A 226 7.69 24.48 0.94
CA ASN A 226 6.54 25.14 0.34
C ASN A 226 5.36 25.32 1.32
N GLU A 227 5.58 25.00 2.61
CA GLU A 227 4.55 25.07 3.67
C GLU A 227 3.26 24.29 3.31
N LEU A 228 3.42 23.18 2.57
CA LEU A 228 2.31 22.31 2.20
C LEU A 228 2.08 21.29 3.32
N ASN A 229 0.84 21.17 3.80
CA ASN A 229 0.49 20.19 4.82
C ASN A 229 0.50 18.77 4.24
N VAL A 230 1.59 18.05 4.47
CA VAL A 230 1.78 16.67 4.02
C VAL A 230 1.87 15.73 5.23
N VAL A 231 1.15 14.61 5.15
CA VAL A 231 1.23 13.49 6.11
C VAL A 231 1.54 12.23 5.32
N THR A 232 2.43 11.37 5.83
CA THR A 232 2.77 10.12 5.13
C THR A 232 2.27 8.90 5.90
N LEU A 233 1.74 7.91 5.18
CA LEU A 233 1.40 6.58 5.73
C LEU A 233 2.39 5.54 5.19
N CYS A 234 2.98 4.74 6.07
CA CYS A 234 3.92 3.67 5.74
C CYS A 234 3.28 2.29 6.03
N PRO A 235 2.46 1.75 5.11
CA PRO A 235 1.91 0.40 5.25
C PRO A 235 2.97 -0.69 5.07
N CYS A 236 2.79 -1.82 5.77
CA CYS A 236 3.56 -3.04 5.57
C CYS A 236 2.95 -3.94 4.47
N ILE A 237 3.13 -5.27 4.54
CA ILE A 237 2.49 -6.18 3.60
C ILE A 237 0.99 -6.12 3.84
N VAL A 238 0.24 -5.72 2.83
CA VAL A 238 -1.20 -5.57 2.95
C VAL A 238 -1.89 -6.78 2.35
N PHE A 239 -2.76 -7.42 3.12
CA PHE A 239 -3.64 -8.49 2.68
C PHE A 239 -5.10 -8.08 2.93
N GLY A 240 -6.03 -8.81 2.34
CA GLY A 240 -7.46 -8.62 2.54
C GLY A 240 -8.25 -8.85 1.26
N PRO A 241 -9.59 -8.73 1.32
CA PRO A 241 -10.45 -8.80 0.14
C PRO A 241 -10.14 -7.68 -0.86
N GLN A 242 -9.99 -8.06 -2.15
CA GLN A 242 -9.71 -7.11 -3.23
C GLN A 242 -11.02 -6.61 -3.87
N LEU A 243 -11.00 -5.40 -4.41
CA LEU A 243 -12.13 -4.86 -5.19
C LEU A 243 -11.85 -4.85 -6.70
N GLN A 244 -10.58 -4.83 -7.08
CA GLN A 244 -10.14 -4.93 -8.45
C GLN A 244 -10.18 -6.37 -8.96
N PRO A 245 -10.31 -6.57 -10.28
CA PRO A 245 -10.28 -7.89 -10.89
C PRO A 245 -8.87 -8.50 -11.02
N VAL A 246 -7.81 -7.73 -10.74
CA VAL A 246 -6.42 -8.15 -10.92
C VAL A 246 -5.72 -8.31 -9.58
N VAL A 247 -5.09 -9.47 -9.39
CA VAL A 247 -4.30 -9.77 -8.20
C VAL A 247 -3.10 -8.83 -8.11
N ASN A 248 -2.90 -8.22 -6.95
CA ASN A 248 -1.71 -7.44 -6.63
C ASN A 248 -0.56 -8.29 -6.08
N THR A 249 0.67 -7.77 -6.08
CA THR A 249 1.87 -8.51 -5.68
C THR A 249 1.89 -8.94 -4.22
N THR A 250 1.31 -8.19 -3.27
CA THR A 250 1.23 -8.70 -1.89
C THR A 250 0.32 -9.92 -1.86
N SER A 251 -0.84 -9.88 -2.50
CA SER A 251 -1.70 -11.05 -2.69
C SER A 251 -1.01 -12.18 -3.45
N GLU A 252 -0.17 -11.90 -4.46
CA GLU A 252 0.65 -12.93 -5.13
C GLU A 252 1.58 -13.66 -4.16
N LEU A 253 2.16 -12.97 -3.16
CA LEU A 253 2.93 -13.63 -2.10
C LEU A 253 2.07 -14.60 -1.29
N LEU A 254 0.87 -14.19 -0.85
CA LEU A 254 -0.01 -15.07 -0.07
C LEU A 254 -0.50 -16.26 -0.92
N ILE A 255 -0.82 -16.03 -2.19
CA ILE A 255 -1.18 -17.07 -3.17
C ILE A 255 -0.01 -18.03 -3.37
N TYR A 256 1.21 -17.52 -3.54
CA TYR A 256 2.42 -18.34 -3.64
C TYR A 256 2.64 -19.19 -2.38
N VAL A 257 2.43 -18.61 -1.20
CA VAL A 257 2.55 -19.33 0.08
C VAL A 257 1.56 -20.49 0.18
N ILE A 258 0.29 -20.29 -0.21
CA ILE A 258 -0.75 -21.34 -0.10
C ILE A 258 -0.69 -22.37 -1.24
N LYS A 259 -0.45 -21.93 -2.47
CA LYS A 259 -0.40 -22.83 -3.65
C LYS A 259 0.93 -23.57 -3.78
N GLY A 260 1.96 -23.09 -3.08
CA GLY A 260 3.31 -23.61 -3.19
C GLY A 260 4.00 -23.17 -4.47
N GLY A 261 5.28 -23.50 -4.55
CA GLY A 261 6.12 -23.16 -5.68
C GLY A 261 7.50 -23.80 -5.58
N PRO A 262 8.35 -23.59 -6.60
CA PRO A 262 9.65 -24.26 -6.68
C PRO A 262 10.66 -23.73 -5.64
N ASN A 263 10.47 -22.51 -5.13
CA ASN A 263 11.41 -21.90 -4.18
C ASN A 263 11.12 -22.33 -2.74
N VAL A 264 12.17 -22.35 -1.92
CA VAL A 264 12.08 -22.51 -0.46
C VAL A 264 12.18 -21.12 0.19
N LEU A 265 11.30 -20.81 1.14
CA LEU A 265 11.37 -19.57 1.91
C LEU A 265 12.21 -19.75 3.18
N ASN A 266 12.89 -18.69 3.60
CA ASN A 266 13.48 -18.60 4.94
C ASN A 266 12.38 -18.33 5.98
N ASP A 267 12.56 -18.81 7.21
CA ASP A 267 11.70 -18.38 8.32
C ASP A 267 12.00 -16.94 8.70
N THR A 268 11.35 -16.01 8.01
CA THR A 268 11.51 -14.57 8.20
C THR A 268 10.27 -13.95 8.84
N PRO A 269 10.46 -12.88 9.64
CA PRO A 269 9.37 -12.07 10.12
C PRO A 269 8.60 -11.40 8.98
N LEU A 270 7.27 -11.45 9.05
CA LEU A 270 6.36 -10.74 8.16
C LEU A 270 5.52 -9.78 8.99
N GLN A 271 5.38 -8.55 8.51
CA GLN A 271 4.45 -7.58 9.05
C GLN A 271 3.27 -7.47 8.12
N ILE A 272 2.07 -7.65 8.66
CA ILE A 272 0.84 -7.75 7.88
C ILE A 272 -0.18 -6.74 8.40
N VAL A 273 -0.90 -6.11 7.49
CA VAL A 273 -2.03 -5.23 7.79
C VAL A 273 -3.19 -5.56 6.86
N ASP A 274 -4.42 -5.38 7.34
CA ASP A 274 -5.61 -5.52 6.50
C ASP A 274 -5.74 -4.33 5.56
N VAL A 275 -6.16 -4.56 4.31
CA VAL A 275 -6.40 -3.49 3.34
C VAL A 275 -7.49 -2.52 3.79
N ARG A 276 -8.47 -3.01 4.55
CA ARG A 276 -9.51 -2.17 5.16
C ARG A 276 -8.93 -1.31 6.28
N ASP A 277 -7.98 -1.84 7.06
CA ASP A 277 -7.30 -1.08 8.11
C ASP A 277 -6.38 0.00 7.53
N VAL A 278 -5.76 -0.25 6.37
CA VAL A 278 -5.00 0.78 5.64
C VAL A 278 -5.92 1.91 5.20
N ALA A 279 -7.12 1.59 4.69
CA ALA A 279 -8.09 2.60 4.32
C ALA A 279 -8.59 3.40 5.53
N ASP A 280 -8.90 2.72 6.64
CA ASP A 280 -9.25 3.34 7.92
C ASP A 280 -8.13 4.28 8.38
N ALA A 281 -6.87 3.86 8.26
CA ALA A 281 -5.71 4.68 8.64
C ALA A 281 -5.57 5.92 7.77
N LEU A 282 -5.71 5.79 6.44
CA LEU A 282 -5.62 6.92 5.50
C LEU A 282 -6.68 7.98 5.82
N LEU A 283 -7.92 7.56 6.04
CA LEU A 283 -8.99 8.49 6.42
C LEU A 283 -8.75 9.14 7.76
N LEU A 284 -8.33 8.36 8.76
CA LEU A 284 -8.04 8.89 10.08
C LEU A 284 -6.97 9.98 10.05
N ILE A 285 -5.85 9.76 9.36
CA ILE A 285 -4.79 10.78 9.25
C ILE A 285 -5.20 11.96 8.37
N TYR A 286 -6.12 11.77 7.42
CA TYR A 286 -6.65 12.87 6.65
C TYR A 286 -7.58 13.76 7.51
N GLU A 287 -8.52 13.15 8.22
CA GLU A 287 -9.58 13.85 8.96
C GLU A 287 -9.07 14.54 10.23
N LYS A 288 -8.09 13.96 10.92
CA LYS A 288 -7.58 14.50 12.19
C LYS A 288 -6.73 15.76 11.97
N PRO A 289 -7.13 16.95 12.45
CA PRO A 289 -6.34 18.16 12.27
C PRO A 289 -4.95 18.07 12.91
N GLU A 290 -4.84 17.34 14.02
CA GLU A 290 -3.60 17.12 14.77
C GLU A 290 -2.64 16.12 14.10
N SER A 291 -3.07 15.42 13.05
CA SER A 291 -2.21 14.48 12.34
C SER A 291 -1.02 15.21 11.70
N SER A 292 0.19 14.73 11.94
CA SER A 292 1.39 15.32 11.34
C SER A 292 2.52 14.30 11.27
N GLY A 293 3.50 14.52 10.42
CA GLY A 293 4.63 13.61 10.28
C GLY A 293 4.29 12.34 9.52
N ARG A 294 5.10 11.31 9.76
CA ARG A 294 4.91 9.96 9.22
C ARG A 294 4.01 9.14 10.14
N TYR A 295 3.35 8.10 9.63
CA TYR A 295 2.59 7.13 10.41
C TYR A 295 2.90 5.72 9.92
N ILE A 296 3.29 4.83 10.81
CA ILE A 296 3.49 3.41 10.45
C ILE A 296 2.18 2.65 10.60
N CYS A 297 1.85 1.86 9.58
CA CYS A 297 0.65 1.02 9.50
C CYS A 297 1.07 -0.45 9.36
N ALA A 298 1.51 -1.02 10.49
CA ALA A 298 2.06 -2.38 10.60
C ALA A 298 1.69 -3.01 11.95
N PRO A 299 0.42 -3.42 12.13
CA PRO A 299 -0.11 -3.79 13.43
C PRO A 299 0.22 -5.24 13.82
N ASN A 300 0.33 -6.13 12.84
CA ASN A 300 0.49 -7.55 13.08
C ASN A 300 1.88 -8.05 12.65
N TYR A 301 2.34 -9.09 13.33
CA TYR A 301 3.60 -9.76 13.10
C TYR A 301 3.39 -11.28 13.11
N ILE A 302 4.01 -11.98 12.17
CA ILE A 302 4.04 -13.45 12.12
C ILE A 302 5.33 -13.94 11.45
N SER A 303 5.88 -15.08 11.88
CA SER A 303 6.98 -15.70 11.14
C SER A 303 6.45 -16.47 9.94
N THR A 304 7.27 -16.68 8.92
CA THR A 304 6.87 -17.44 7.72
C THR A 304 6.48 -18.87 8.08
N LYS A 305 7.18 -19.49 9.05
CA LYS A 305 6.80 -20.81 9.60
C LYS A 305 5.45 -20.78 10.30
N ALA A 306 5.20 -19.81 11.18
CA ALA A 306 3.93 -19.70 11.89
C ALA A 306 2.75 -19.42 10.94
N LEU A 307 2.97 -18.63 9.88
CA LEU A 307 1.99 -18.41 8.82
C LEU A 307 1.63 -19.74 8.12
N LEU A 308 2.64 -20.54 7.75
CA LEU A 308 2.41 -21.84 7.13
C LEU A 308 1.68 -22.81 8.05
N GLU A 309 2.02 -22.86 9.33
CA GLU A 309 1.35 -23.71 10.32
C GLU A 309 -0.12 -23.32 10.50
N LEU A 310 -0.41 -22.02 10.62
CA LEU A 310 -1.76 -21.48 10.69
C LEU A 310 -2.56 -21.85 9.44
N LEU A 311 -2.02 -21.59 8.26
CA LEU A 311 -2.73 -21.86 7.01
C LEU A 311 -2.96 -23.36 6.79
N LYS A 312 -1.95 -24.21 7.02
CA LYS A 312 -2.09 -25.68 6.89
C LYS A 312 -3.13 -26.26 7.84
N LYS A 313 -3.23 -25.70 9.06
CA LYS A 313 -4.26 -26.09 10.02
C LYS A 313 -5.67 -25.74 9.51
N THR A 314 -5.83 -24.57 8.91
CA THR A 314 -7.16 -24.08 8.49
C THR A 314 -7.57 -24.53 7.09
N TYR A 315 -6.62 -24.72 6.17
CA TYR A 315 -6.85 -25.09 4.77
C TYR A 315 -5.93 -26.26 4.33
N PRO A 316 -6.11 -27.46 4.89
CA PRO A 316 -5.17 -28.58 4.72
C PRO A 316 -5.05 -29.11 3.29
N ASP A 317 -6.01 -28.80 2.41
CA ASP A 317 -6.10 -29.37 1.05
C ASP A 317 -5.23 -28.63 0.00
N TYR A 318 -4.41 -27.66 0.40
CA TYR A 318 -3.47 -26.95 -0.48
C TYR A 318 -2.02 -27.44 -0.34
N ASN A 319 -1.18 -27.13 -1.33
CA ASN A 319 0.17 -27.69 -1.45
C ASN A 319 1.23 -27.01 -0.57
N TYR A 320 1.10 -25.70 -0.32
CA TYR A 320 2.01 -24.86 0.45
C TYR A 320 3.48 -24.79 0.00
N VAL A 321 4.09 -23.62 0.13
CA VAL A 321 5.53 -23.47 -0.08
C VAL A 321 6.32 -24.13 1.05
N LYS A 322 7.52 -24.63 0.73
CA LYS A 322 8.48 -25.12 1.73
C LYS A 322 9.12 -23.95 2.47
N CYS A 323 9.39 -24.14 3.76
CA CYS A 323 10.10 -23.17 4.59
C CYS A 323 11.31 -23.85 5.25
N LYS A 324 12.49 -23.25 5.12
CA LYS A 324 13.71 -23.69 5.82
C LYS A 324 13.68 -23.13 7.24
N ALA A 325 13.87 -24.00 8.22
CA ALA A 325 14.08 -23.58 9.60
C ALA A 325 15.43 -22.85 9.71
N ASP A 326 15.50 -21.85 10.60
CA ASP A 326 16.77 -21.38 11.17
C ASP A 326 17.69 -20.51 10.29
N ALA A 327 17.16 -19.67 9.39
CA ALA A 327 18.01 -18.68 8.70
C ALA A 327 18.49 -17.52 9.61
N HIS A 328 17.79 -17.24 10.72
CA HIS A 328 17.99 -16.01 11.50
C HIS A 328 18.06 -16.18 13.03
N GLN A 329 18.34 -17.38 13.57
CA GLN A 329 18.45 -17.56 15.04
C GLN A 329 19.45 -16.58 15.72
N ASN A 330 20.38 -15.98 14.96
CA ASN A 330 21.41 -15.07 15.49
C ASN A 330 21.20 -13.58 15.20
N SER A 331 20.08 -13.15 14.60
CA SER A 331 19.80 -11.71 14.43
C SER A 331 18.41 -11.37 14.96
N PRO A 332 18.29 -10.67 16.10
CA PRO A 332 17.00 -10.31 16.64
C PRO A 332 16.29 -9.38 15.66
N VAL A 333 15.16 -9.84 15.14
CA VAL A 333 14.28 -9.02 14.31
C VAL A 333 13.88 -7.81 15.14
N THR A 334 14.24 -6.62 14.66
CA THR A 334 13.79 -5.39 15.30
C THR A 334 12.30 -5.20 15.03
N PRO A 335 11.43 -5.17 16.05
CA PRO A 335 10.00 -4.91 15.85
C PRO A 335 9.78 -3.54 15.21
N ILE A 336 8.64 -3.33 14.55
CA ILE A 336 8.19 -1.98 14.15
C ILE A 336 6.94 -1.63 14.94
N SER A 337 6.84 -0.39 15.38
CA SER A 337 5.73 0.14 16.16
C SER A 337 4.72 0.87 15.28
N SER A 338 3.43 0.60 15.48
CA SER A 338 2.32 1.41 14.95
C SER A 338 1.68 2.28 16.04
N ALA A 339 2.37 2.48 17.18
CA ALA A 339 1.80 3.13 18.35
C ALA A 339 1.31 4.56 18.08
N LYS A 340 1.99 5.32 17.22
CA LYS A 340 1.55 6.67 16.85
C LYS A 340 0.18 6.67 16.16
N LEU A 341 -0.04 5.71 15.26
CA LEU A 341 -1.31 5.55 14.56
C LEU A 341 -2.41 5.05 15.51
N SER A 342 -2.11 4.07 16.37
CA SER A 342 -3.05 3.60 17.40
C SER A 342 -3.43 4.70 18.39
N ASN A 343 -2.49 5.54 18.81
CA ASN A 343 -2.75 6.69 19.70
C ASN A 343 -3.65 7.75 19.05
N LEU A 344 -3.73 7.78 17.72
CA LEU A 344 -4.66 8.65 16.98
C LEU A 344 -6.11 8.10 16.95
N GLY A 345 -6.32 6.87 17.44
CA GLY A 345 -7.61 6.19 17.48
C GLY A 345 -7.75 5.05 16.46
N TRP A 346 -6.67 4.64 15.80
CA TRP A 346 -6.72 3.53 14.85
C TRP A 346 -6.78 2.18 15.56
N ASN A 347 -7.76 1.35 15.17
CA ASN A 347 -8.01 0.03 15.76
C ASN A 347 -8.00 -1.05 14.65
N PRO A 348 -6.87 -1.73 14.43
CA PRO A 348 -6.72 -2.70 13.35
C PRO A 348 -7.42 -4.04 13.64
N ARG A 349 -7.76 -4.77 12.59
CA ARG A 349 -8.29 -6.13 12.63
C ARG A 349 -7.24 -7.13 13.11
N ALA A 350 -7.72 -8.24 13.64
CA ALA A 350 -6.86 -9.35 14.03
C ALA A 350 -6.21 -9.99 12.81
N LEU A 351 -4.93 -10.40 12.93
CA LEU A 351 -4.20 -11.05 11.85
C LEU A 351 -4.93 -12.24 11.23
N GLU A 352 -5.54 -13.08 12.06
CA GLU A 352 -6.26 -14.26 11.61
C GLU A 352 -7.45 -13.87 10.73
N GLU A 353 -8.24 -12.86 11.12
CA GLU A 353 -9.33 -12.33 10.31
C GLU A 353 -8.84 -11.88 8.93
N THR A 354 -7.76 -11.09 8.88
CA THR A 354 -7.17 -10.62 7.61
C THR A 354 -6.74 -11.77 6.70
N LEU A 355 -6.05 -12.78 7.25
CA LEU A 355 -5.58 -13.93 6.48
C LEU A 355 -6.74 -14.77 5.95
N LEU A 356 -7.73 -15.05 6.80
CA LEU A 356 -8.87 -15.88 6.42
C LEU A 356 -9.75 -15.18 5.38
N ASP A 357 -10.06 -13.90 5.56
CA ASP A 357 -10.83 -13.11 4.60
C ASP A 357 -10.14 -13.03 3.23
N SER A 358 -8.81 -12.92 3.22
CA SER A 358 -8.01 -12.93 1.99
C SER A 358 -8.16 -14.26 1.24
N ILE A 359 -7.95 -15.38 1.93
CA ILE A 359 -8.03 -16.71 1.30
C ILE A 359 -9.45 -17.01 0.83
N GLU A 360 -10.47 -16.70 1.63
CA GLU A 360 -11.86 -16.90 1.25
C GLU A 360 -12.27 -16.02 0.05
N TYR A 361 -11.75 -14.80 -0.04
CA TYR A 361 -11.90 -13.98 -1.25
C TYR A 361 -11.26 -14.65 -2.46
N TYR A 362 -10.00 -15.12 -2.37
CA TYR A 362 -9.32 -15.79 -3.48
C TYR A 362 -10.04 -17.07 -3.92
N ARG A 363 -10.62 -17.83 -2.99
CA ARG A 363 -11.44 -19.02 -3.29
C ARG A 363 -12.70 -18.64 -4.07
N LYS A 364 -13.46 -17.65 -3.59
CA LYS A 364 -14.69 -17.19 -4.23
C LYS A 364 -14.45 -16.64 -5.64
N MET A 365 -13.30 -16.01 -5.87
CA MET A 365 -12.90 -15.49 -7.18
C MET A 365 -12.24 -16.53 -8.09
N GLY A 366 -12.10 -17.78 -7.64
CA GLY A 366 -11.47 -18.84 -8.43
C GLY A 366 -9.96 -18.67 -8.60
N ILE A 367 -9.33 -17.71 -7.92
CA ILE A 367 -7.88 -17.41 -8.02
C ILE A 367 -7.05 -18.61 -7.53
N LEU A 368 -7.55 -19.36 -6.55
CA LEU A 368 -6.86 -20.53 -6.02
C LEU A 368 -7.10 -21.82 -6.81
N GLN A 369 -7.97 -21.82 -7.83
CA GLN A 369 -8.20 -23.01 -8.66
C GLN A 369 -6.92 -23.41 -9.39
N ASP A 370 -6.63 -24.71 -9.45
CA ASP A 370 -5.47 -25.21 -10.18
C ASP A 370 -5.72 -25.10 -11.68
N VAL A 371 -4.75 -24.48 -12.36
CA VAL A 371 -4.72 -24.38 -13.82
C VAL A 371 -3.59 -25.29 -14.28
N GLU A 372 -3.94 -26.30 -15.07
CA GLU A 372 -2.99 -27.32 -15.54
C GLU A 372 -1.81 -26.65 -16.26
N GLY A 373 -0.58 -26.97 -15.82
CA GLY A 373 0.66 -26.39 -16.37
C GLY A 373 1.07 -25.02 -15.82
N GLN A 374 0.30 -24.39 -14.93
CA GLN A 374 0.67 -23.10 -14.32
C GLN A 374 1.56 -23.30 -13.09
N THR A 375 2.76 -22.70 -13.11
CA THR A 375 3.65 -22.62 -11.95
C THR A 375 3.59 -21.21 -11.34
N TYR A 376 3.34 -21.14 -10.04
CA TYR A 376 3.34 -19.87 -9.29
C TYR A 376 4.78 -19.48 -8.97
N ARG A 377 5.11 -18.20 -9.17
CA ARG A 377 6.45 -17.66 -8.91
C ARG A 377 6.41 -16.72 -7.72
N LEU A 378 7.47 -16.74 -6.92
CA LEU A 378 7.66 -15.77 -5.85
C LEU A 378 7.94 -14.39 -6.49
N PRO A 379 7.12 -13.36 -6.19
CA PRO A 379 7.31 -12.07 -6.83
C PRO A 379 8.69 -11.47 -6.56
N TYR A 380 9.27 -10.78 -7.53
CA TYR A 380 10.62 -10.20 -7.44
C TYR A 380 10.90 -9.46 -6.12
N ILE A 381 9.97 -8.60 -5.69
CA ILE A 381 10.09 -7.81 -4.45
C ILE A 381 10.26 -8.69 -3.20
N PHE A 382 9.80 -9.94 -3.22
CA PHE A 382 9.83 -10.88 -2.12
C PHE A 382 10.92 -11.94 -2.23
N ARG A 383 11.75 -11.92 -3.29
CA ARG A 383 12.84 -12.90 -3.45
C ARG A 383 13.91 -12.82 -2.37
N HIS A 384 14.01 -11.71 -1.65
CA HIS A 384 14.87 -11.61 -0.46
C HIS A 384 14.43 -12.55 0.69
N TYR A 385 13.20 -13.08 0.66
CA TYR A 385 12.74 -14.14 1.57
C TYR A 385 13.13 -15.54 1.10
N GLN A 386 13.65 -15.71 -0.12
CA GLN A 386 14.06 -17.01 -0.63
C GLN A 386 15.32 -17.51 0.12
N ALA A 387 15.34 -18.79 0.48
CA ALA A 387 16.53 -19.45 0.97
C ALA A 387 17.58 -19.54 -0.15
N ALA A 388 18.84 -19.26 0.17
CA ALA A 388 19.94 -19.51 -0.76
C ALA A 388 19.93 -20.98 -1.16
N GLU A 389 20.10 -21.27 -2.46
CA GLU A 389 20.39 -22.63 -2.90
C GLU A 389 21.68 -23.06 -2.22
N GLU A 390 21.66 -24.20 -1.52
CA GLU A 390 22.89 -24.83 -1.07
C GLU A 390 23.70 -25.10 -2.34
N ALA A 391 24.80 -24.37 -2.52
CA ALA A 391 25.79 -24.75 -3.52
C ALA A 391 26.11 -26.21 -3.25
N ASP A 392 25.80 -27.07 -4.22
CA ASP A 392 26.02 -28.51 -4.17
C ASP A 392 27.45 -28.73 -3.64
N ASP A 393 27.57 -29.12 -2.37
CA ASP A 393 28.82 -29.33 -1.63
C ASP A 393 29.50 -30.63 -2.10
N LYS A 394 29.50 -30.83 -3.42
CA LYS A 394 30.15 -31.91 -4.16
C LYS A 394 31.38 -31.42 -4.89
N ARG A 395 31.62 -30.11 -4.94
CA ARG A 395 32.82 -29.56 -5.59
C ARG A 395 34.05 -29.61 -4.67
N LEU A 396 33.87 -29.47 -3.36
CA LEU A 396 34.98 -29.52 -2.39
C LEU A 396 35.44 -30.94 -2.05
N GLU A 397 34.58 -31.97 -2.13
CA GLU A 397 35.03 -33.36 -2.01
C GLU A 397 35.76 -33.86 -3.28
N SER A 398 35.48 -33.29 -4.46
CA SER A 398 36.16 -33.66 -5.70
C SER A 398 37.58 -33.09 -5.84
N GLU A 399 37.85 -31.94 -5.22
CA GLU A 399 39.19 -31.32 -5.23
C GLU A 399 40.10 -31.87 -4.12
N ALA A 400 39.54 -32.40 -3.03
CA ALA A 400 40.31 -33.13 -2.01
C ALA A 400 40.77 -34.53 -2.48
N ALA A 401 40.12 -35.12 -3.49
CA ALA A 401 40.48 -36.42 -4.05
C ALA A 401 41.56 -36.36 -5.16
N HIS A 402 42.03 -35.17 -5.56
CA HIS A 402 43.06 -34.99 -6.59
C HIS A 402 44.36 -34.33 -6.09
N CYS A 403 44.47 -34.09 -4.79
CA CYS A 403 45.68 -33.59 -4.15
C CYS A 403 46.24 -34.60 -3.14
N LEU A 404 46.59 -35.79 -3.61
CA LEU A 404 47.51 -36.70 -2.91
C LEU A 404 48.46 -37.36 -3.92
N PRO A 405 49.73 -36.91 -3.99
CA PRO A 405 50.86 -37.75 -4.39
C PRO A 405 51.43 -38.54 -3.21
#